data_AF-A0A8S1YBS7-F1
#
_entry.id   AF-A0A8S1YBS7-F1
#
_cell.length_a   1.000
_cell.length_b   1.000
_cell.length_c   1.000
_cell.angle_alpha   90.00
_cell.angle_beta   90.00
_cell.angle_gamma   90.00
#
_symmetry.space_group_name_H-M   'P 1'
#
loop_
_entity.id
_entity.type
_entity.pdbx_description
1 polymer ?
#
loop_
_entity_poly.entity_id
_entity_poly.type
_entity_poly.pdbx_seq_one_letter_code
_entity_poly.pdbx_strand_id
1 'polypeptide(L)'
;MHRQFRIQSKQCNELQKVAKLIQDNHNKKIDSVEQHNLGNIKSIDLLYKTLDQLKSQINQQIDQLIENTNEWIKYLKEIGQKYIKYSFFDQLDNLINQNKLRELDYSTLNTEINTINNSWSQNIITQLNQFKQFELTKTCEKQLTNLNSIIQQPFNMNQLGINKFNRMNAIAINNNNSIVLAGCDNTIKVFEFKQEFLKLIQLLTEHQQNVYTLNFMKKSTQFISRSRDNQIIIQCMVQENQWICQQKLNEHQSQINCLLLNNDEELISSGSDDKKIKFWTKKNELACSFTNTDSKNQVQGLSLNEKQNRVYLVNMKCFLYQQQSNNKIKNGI
;
A
#
# COMPACT_ATOMS: atom_id res chain seq x y z
N MET A 1 -51.25 0.94 44.18
CA MET A 1 -50.04 0.11 44.42
C MET A 1 -49.94 -1.13 43.53
N HIS A 2 -50.65 -2.25 43.76
CA HIS A 2 -50.38 -3.53 43.05
C HIS A 2 -50.31 -3.46 41.51
N ARG A 3 -51.10 -2.60 40.85
CA ARG A 3 -51.10 -2.46 39.39
C ARG A 3 -49.80 -1.82 38.87
N GLN A 4 -49.22 -0.84 39.58
CA GLN A 4 -47.92 -0.23 39.25
C GLN A 4 -46.77 -1.22 39.48
N PHE A 5 -46.75 -1.95 40.60
CA PHE A 5 -45.75 -2.99 40.85
C PHE A 5 -45.73 -4.08 39.76
N ARG A 6 -46.90 -4.53 39.28
CA ARG A 6 -46.98 -5.47 38.15
C ARG A 6 -46.48 -4.88 36.81
N ILE A 7 -46.61 -3.58 36.60
CA ILE A 7 -46.09 -2.90 35.40
C ILE A 7 -44.57 -2.78 35.48
N GLN A 8 -44.03 -2.34 36.62
CA GLN A 8 -42.59 -2.27 36.86
C GLN A 8 -41.91 -3.64 36.77
N SER A 9 -42.51 -4.70 37.33
CA SER A 9 -41.94 -6.06 37.23
C SER A 9 -41.92 -6.58 35.79
N LYS A 10 -42.96 -6.27 34.98
CA LYS A 10 -42.97 -6.60 33.55
C LYS A 10 -41.91 -5.81 32.77
N GLN A 11 -41.80 -4.51 33.01
CA GLN A 11 -40.77 -3.67 32.36
C GLN A 11 -39.35 -4.13 32.71
N CYS A 12 -39.10 -4.51 33.97
CA CYS A 12 -37.82 -5.07 34.39
C CYS A 12 -37.48 -6.38 33.67
N ASN A 13 -38.45 -7.31 33.56
CA ASN A 13 -38.27 -8.56 32.83
C ASN A 13 -38.02 -8.35 31.32
N GLU A 14 -38.69 -7.40 30.66
CA GLU A 14 -38.41 -7.09 29.25
C GLU A 14 -37.04 -6.42 29.07
N LEU A 15 -36.62 -5.52 29.98
CA LEU A 15 -35.27 -4.94 29.97
C LEU A 15 -34.18 -6.01 30.13
N GLN A 16 -34.39 -7.00 31.01
CA GLN A 16 -33.47 -8.14 31.16
C GLN A 16 -33.37 -8.98 29.88
N LYS A 17 -34.48 -9.23 29.18
CA LYS A 17 -34.46 -9.91 27.87
C LYS A 17 -33.71 -9.12 26.81
N VAL A 18 -33.92 -7.80 26.75
CA VAL A 18 -33.22 -6.91 25.81
C VAL A 18 -31.71 -6.90 26.11
N ALA A 19 -31.32 -6.77 27.37
CA ALA A 19 -29.91 -6.84 27.78
C ALA A 19 -29.26 -8.19 27.40
N LYS A 20 -29.99 -9.31 27.61
CA LYS A 20 -29.51 -10.64 27.19
C LYS A 20 -29.37 -10.76 25.67
N LEU A 21 -30.35 -10.28 24.90
CA LEU A 21 -30.29 -10.22 23.43
C LEU A 21 -29.11 -9.39 22.93
N ILE A 22 -28.82 -8.26 23.57
CA ILE A 22 -27.65 -7.44 23.28
C ILE A 22 -26.37 -8.23 23.54
N GLN A 23 -26.24 -8.87 24.70
CA GLN A 23 -25.08 -9.69 25.06
C GLN A 23 -24.86 -10.85 24.08
N ASP A 24 -25.91 -11.61 23.76
CA ASP A 24 -25.85 -12.74 22.82
C ASP A 24 -25.42 -12.29 21.41
N ASN A 25 -25.82 -11.07 21.00
CA ASN A 25 -25.46 -10.49 19.71
C ASN A 25 -24.03 -9.89 19.72
N HIS A 26 -23.54 -9.41 20.86
CA HIS A 26 -22.14 -9.05 21.06
C HIS A 26 -21.23 -10.28 21.01
N ASN A 27 -21.58 -11.36 21.71
CA ASN A 27 -20.81 -12.61 21.71
C ASN A 27 -20.69 -13.17 20.28
N LYS A 28 -21.79 -13.26 19.53
CA LYS A 28 -21.77 -13.68 18.10
C LYS A 28 -20.87 -12.82 17.20
N LYS A 29 -20.76 -11.51 17.49
CA LYS A 29 -19.85 -10.61 16.76
C LYS A 29 -18.40 -10.83 17.16
N ILE A 30 -18.12 -11.09 18.43
CA ILE A 30 -16.79 -11.48 18.92
C ILE A 30 -16.37 -12.78 18.24
N ASP A 31 -17.19 -13.84 18.29
CA ASP A 31 -16.93 -15.13 17.63
C ASP A 31 -16.61 -14.96 16.14
N SER A 32 -17.38 -14.11 15.44
CA SER A 32 -17.18 -13.82 14.01
C SER A 32 -15.87 -13.08 13.73
N VAL A 33 -15.48 -12.13 14.58
CA VAL A 33 -14.20 -11.41 14.48
C VAL A 33 -13.02 -12.31 14.85
N GLU A 34 -13.16 -13.16 15.86
CA GLU A 34 -12.14 -14.14 16.24
C GLU A 34 -11.90 -15.17 15.13
N GLN A 35 -12.95 -15.70 14.50
CA GLN A 35 -12.78 -16.59 13.34
C GLN A 35 -12.10 -15.89 12.17
N HIS A 36 -12.45 -14.63 11.88
CA HIS A 36 -11.77 -13.87 10.82
C HIS A 36 -10.29 -13.60 11.17
N ASN A 37 -9.98 -13.26 12.43
CA ASN A 37 -8.62 -13.05 12.88
C ASN A 37 -7.80 -14.36 12.85
N LEU A 38 -8.39 -15.49 13.26
CA LEU A 38 -7.75 -16.81 13.17
C LEU A 38 -7.49 -17.22 11.71
N GLY A 39 -8.40 -16.85 10.79
CA GLY A 39 -8.17 -16.97 9.35
C GLY A 39 -6.98 -16.14 8.87
N ASN A 40 -6.95 -14.85 9.22
CA ASN A 40 -5.85 -13.95 8.89
C ASN A 40 -4.49 -14.44 9.42
N ILE A 41 -4.45 -14.91 10.68
CA ILE A 41 -3.22 -15.46 11.29
C ILE A 41 -2.72 -16.68 10.50
N LYS A 42 -3.60 -17.60 10.12
CA LYS A 42 -3.23 -18.76 9.28
C LYS A 42 -2.71 -18.33 7.90
N SER A 43 -3.27 -17.29 7.29
CA SER A 43 -2.77 -16.72 6.03
C SER A 43 -1.40 -16.05 6.19
N ILE A 44 -1.16 -15.37 7.33
CA ILE A 44 0.14 -14.76 7.67
C ILE A 44 1.19 -15.86 7.91
N ASP A 45 0.87 -16.92 8.65
CA ASP A 45 1.76 -18.08 8.85
C ASP A 45 2.11 -18.78 7.52
N LEU A 46 1.14 -18.90 6.61
CA LEU A 46 1.37 -19.46 5.28
C LEU A 46 2.31 -18.55 4.45
N LEU A 47 2.10 -17.23 4.52
CA LEU A 47 2.97 -16.22 3.88
C LEU A 47 4.41 -16.28 4.40
N TYR A 48 4.61 -16.38 5.72
CA TYR A 48 5.95 -16.55 6.29
C TYR A 48 6.62 -17.83 5.78
N LYS A 49 5.89 -18.96 5.76
CA LYS A 49 6.42 -20.23 5.24
C LYS A 49 6.78 -20.17 3.76
N THR A 50 5.98 -19.54 2.91
CA THR A 50 6.32 -19.40 1.48
C THR A 50 7.49 -18.45 1.26
N LEU A 51 7.61 -17.40 2.08
CA LEU A 51 8.73 -16.45 2.01
C LEU A 51 10.06 -17.10 2.46
N ASP A 52 10.04 -17.91 3.52
CA ASP A 52 11.20 -18.69 3.97
C ASP A 52 11.62 -19.74 2.92
N GLN A 53 10.67 -20.42 2.28
CA GLN A 53 10.95 -21.35 1.18
C GLN A 53 11.61 -20.63 -0.01
N LEU A 54 11.07 -19.48 -0.42
CA LEU A 54 11.61 -18.69 -1.53
C LEU A 54 13.02 -18.15 -1.20
N LYS A 55 13.24 -17.68 0.03
CA LYS A 55 14.56 -17.28 0.53
C LYS A 55 15.56 -18.45 0.52
N SER A 56 15.14 -19.65 0.92
CA SER A 56 15.98 -20.85 0.88
C SER A 56 16.36 -21.24 -0.55
N GLN A 57 15.42 -21.12 -1.51
CA GLN A 57 15.68 -21.42 -2.92
C GLN A 57 16.65 -20.41 -3.56
N ILE A 58 16.50 -19.12 -3.25
CA ILE A 58 17.43 -18.08 -3.72
C ILE A 58 18.85 -18.33 -3.17
N ASN A 59 18.98 -18.61 -1.87
CA ASN A 59 20.28 -18.91 -1.26
C ASN A 59 20.96 -20.12 -1.91
N GLN A 60 20.25 -21.23 -2.11
CA GLN A 60 20.78 -22.42 -2.79
C GLN A 60 21.29 -22.12 -4.22
N GLN A 61 20.60 -21.26 -4.97
CA GLN A 61 21.04 -20.86 -6.31
C GLN A 61 22.25 -19.91 -6.28
N ILE A 62 22.36 -19.04 -5.26
CA ILE A 62 23.54 -18.19 -5.05
C ILE A 62 24.76 -19.04 -4.65
N ASP A 63 24.60 -19.99 -3.73
CA ASP A 63 25.67 -20.88 -3.28
C ASP A 63 26.21 -21.72 -4.45
N GLN A 64 25.33 -22.25 -5.30
CA GLN A 64 25.74 -22.99 -6.50
C GLN A 64 26.49 -22.12 -7.52
N LEU A 65 26.09 -20.85 -7.69
CA LEU A 65 26.84 -19.90 -8.53
C LEU A 65 28.23 -19.61 -7.95
N ILE A 66 28.35 -19.44 -6.63
CA ILE A 66 29.63 -19.23 -5.96
C ILE A 66 30.56 -20.44 -6.15
N GLU A 67 30.05 -21.65 -5.97
CA GLU A 67 30.78 -22.90 -6.22
C GLU A 67 31.28 -22.98 -7.67
N ASN A 68 30.38 -22.83 -8.66
CA ASN A 68 30.72 -22.83 -10.08
C ASN A 68 31.76 -21.78 -10.46
N THR A 69 31.68 -20.58 -9.85
CA THR A 69 32.64 -19.49 -10.08
C THR A 69 34.02 -19.82 -9.49
N ASN A 70 34.05 -20.47 -8.32
CA ASN A 70 35.29 -20.92 -7.68
C ASN A 70 35.97 -22.04 -8.47
N GLU A 71 35.21 -23.02 -9.00
CA GLU A 71 35.73 -24.03 -9.92
C GLU A 71 36.34 -23.40 -11.17
N TRP A 72 35.65 -22.43 -11.77
CA TRP A 72 36.14 -21.70 -12.94
C TRP A 72 37.45 -20.96 -12.65
N ILE A 73 37.56 -20.27 -11.51
CA ILE A 73 38.79 -19.61 -11.06
C ILE A 73 39.92 -20.63 -10.83
N LYS A 74 39.62 -21.79 -10.26
CA LYS A 74 40.61 -22.86 -10.04
C LYS A 74 41.15 -23.39 -11.37
N TYR A 75 40.25 -23.72 -12.30
CA TYR A 75 40.61 -24.22 -13.64
C TYR A 75 41.41 -23.19 -14.45
N LEU A 76 41.05 -21.90 -14.38
CA LEU A 76 41.83 -20.80 -14.97
C LEU A 76 43.27 -20.74 -14.43
N LYS A 77 43.46 -20.95 -13.11
CA LYS A 77 44.79 -21.00 -12.50
C LYS A 77 45.59 -22.22 -12.95
N GLU A 78 44.97 -23.40 -13.01
CA GLU A 78 45.60 -24.63 -13.48
C GLU A 78 46.03 -24.54 -14.95
N ILE A 79 45.18 -23.99 -15.84
CA ILE A 79 45.54 -23.65 -17.21
C ILE A 79 46.71 -22.67 -17.22
N GLY A 80 46.61 -21.53 -16.52
CA GLY A 80 47.67 -20.52 -16.49
C GLY A 80 49.04 -21.11 -16.12
N GLN A 81 49.08 -21.93 -15.06
CA GLN A 81 50.29 -22.63 -14.63
C GLN A 81 50.83 -23.62 -15.68
N LYS A 82 49.95 -24.33 -16.40
CA LYS A 82 50.34 -25.29 -17.45
C LYS A 82 51.00 -24.60 -18.64
N TYR A 83 50.50 -23.43 -19.06
CA TYR A 83 50.96 -22.74 -20.27
C TYR A 83 52.08 -21.70 -20.05
N ILE A 84 52.38 -21.32 -18.80
CA ILE A 84 53.62 -20.57 -18.45
C ILE A 84 54.89 -21.29 -18.93
N LYS A 85 54.86 -22.62 -19.09
CA LYS A 85 56.00 -23.41 -19.59
C LYS A 85 56.27 -23.33 -21.10
N TYR A 86 55.41 -22.69 -21.91
CA TYR A 86 55.58 -22.65 -23.38
C TYR A 86 56.14 -21.30 -23.86
N SER A 87 57.41 -21.08 -23.58
CA SER A 87 58.15 -19.86 -23.92
C SER A 87 58.70 -19.91 -25.34
N PHE A 88 58.36 -18.91 -26.16
CA PHE A 88 59.00 -18.68 -27.46
C PHE A 88 60.51 -18.47 -27.30
N PHE A 89 60.92 -17.78 -26.23
CA PHE A 89 62.32 -17.53 -25.92
C PHE A 89 63.08 -18.82 -25.62
N ASP A 90 62.48 -19.78 -24.90
CA ASP A 90 63.13 -21.06 -24.60
C ASP A 90 63.31 -21.89 -25.89
N GLN A 91 62.37 -21.80 -26.85
CA GLN A 91 62.51 -22.44 -28.17
C GLN A 91 63.56 -21.74 -29.04
N LEU A 92 63.60 -20.41 -29.00
CA LEU A 92 64.62 -19.61 -29.69
C LEU A 92 66.02 -19.90 -29.12
N ASP A 93 66.17 -19.93 -27.80
CA ASP A 93 67.41 -20.26 -27.11
C ASP A 93 67.85 -21.70 -27.40
N ASN A 94 66.92 -22.67 -27.45
CA ASN A 94 67.25 -24.03 -27.88
C ASN A 94 67.74 -24.07 -29.33
N LEU A 95 67.10 -23.34 -30.24
CA LEU A 95 67.55 -23.23 -31.64
C LEU A 95 68.94 -22.59 -31.74
N ILE A 96 69.16 -21.47 -31.06
CA ILE A 96 70.46 -20.79 -30.96
C ILE A 96 71.52 -21.75 -30.42
N ASN A 97 71.21 -22.51 -29.36
CA ASN A 97 72.13 -23.45 -28.74
C ASN A 97 72.45 -24.67 -29.63
N GLN A 98 71.47 -25.21 -30.37
CA GLN A 98 71.67 -26.30 -31.33
C GLN A 98 72.51 -25.87 -32.55
N ASN A 99 72.35 -24.61 -32.97
CA ASN A 99 72.99 -24.07 -34.17
C ASN A 99 74.38 -23.43 -33.92
N LYS A 100 74.89 -23.41 -32.69
CA LYS A 100 76.21 -22.85 -32.30
C LYS A 100 77.45 -23.39 -33.05
N LEU A 101 77.30 -24.47 -33.83
CA LEU A 101 78.38 -25.13 -34.58
C LEU A 101 78.16 -25.13 -36.11
N ARG A 102 77.20 -24.36 -36.63
CA ARG A 102 76.90 -24.27 -38.07
C ARG A 102 77.03 -22.84 -38.59
N GLU A 103 77.70 -22.66 -39.72
CA GLU A 103 77.48 -21.47 -40.55
C GLU A 103 76.07 -21.55 -41.14
N LEU A 104 75.19 -20.65 -40.70
CA LEU A 104 73.83 -20.53 -41.20
C LEU A 104 73.71 -19.24 -42.01
N ASP A 105 73.24 -19.38 -43.25
CA ASP A 105 72.80 -18.24 -44.03
C ASP A 105 71.61 -17.55 -43.34
N TYR A 106 71.59 -16.22 -43.41
CA TYR A 106 70.56 -15.36 -42.85
C TYR A 106 69.16 -15.73 -43.36
N SER A 107 69.06 -16.17 -44.63
CA SER A 107 67.79 -16.62 -45.20
C SER A 107 67.19 -17.82 -44.43
N THR A 108 68.00 -18.83 -44.13
CA THR A 108 67.60 -20.05 -43.42
C THR A 108 67.26 -19.77 -41.96
N LEU A 109 68.07 -18.96 -41.26
CA LEU A 109 67.78 -18.59 -39.87
C LEU A 109 66.45 -17.81 -39.79
N ASN A 110 66.19 -16.91 -40.73
CA ASN A 110 64.96 -16.14 -40.78
C ASN A 110 63.74 -17.04 -41.09
N THR A 111 63.87 -18.05 -41.97
CA THR A 111 62.75 -19.00 -42.17
C THR A 111 62.49 -19.85 -40.93
N GLU A 112 63.51 -20.34 -40.23
CA GLU A 112 63.34 -21.10 -38.98
C GLU A 112 62.64 -20.27 -37.88
N ILE A 113 63.10 -19.03 -37.64
CA ILE A 113 62.48 -18.12 -36.66
C ILE A 113 61.02 -17.81 -37.01
N ASN A 114 60.72 -17.51 -38.28
CA ASN A 114 59.34 -17.29 -38.72
C ASN A 114 58.48 -18.55 -38.58
N THR A 115 59.05 -19.74 -38.78
CA THR A 115 58.32 -21.01 -38.58
C THR A 115 57.96 -21.22 -37.11
N ILE A 116 58.88 -20.97 -36.17
CA ILE A 116 58.61 -21.02 -34.73
C ILE A 116 57.56 -19.99 -34.33
N ASN A 117 57.68 -18.74 -34.80
CA ASN A 117 56.74 -17.67 -34.47
C ASN A 117 55.32 -17.94 -35.00
N ASN A 118 55.21 -18.46 -36.24
CA ASN A 118 53.93 -18.88 -36.82
C ASN A 118 53.32 -20.08 -36.06
N SER A 119 54.12 -21.04 -35.61
CA SER A 119 53.65 -22.15 -34.78
C SER A 119 53.15 -21.65 -33.40
N TRP A 120 53.92 -20.80 -32.73
CA TRP A 120 53.57 -20.25 -31.41
C TRP A 120 52.29 -19.41 -31.47
N SER A 121 52.15 -18.53 -32.46
CA SER A 121 50.95 -17.71 -32.66
C SER A 121 49.71 -18.54 -33.01
N GLN A 122 49.80 -19.57 -33.88
CA GLN A 122 48.67 -20.45 -34.18
C GLN A 122 48.21 -21.26 -32.95
N ASN A 123 49.15 -21.72 -32.13
CA ASN A 123 48.85 -22.40 -30.86
C ASN A 123 48.12 -21.46 -29.88
N ILE A 124 48.55 -20.19 -29.76
CA ILE A 124 47.84 -19.20 -28.94
C ILE A 124 46.44 -18.92 -29.48
N ILE A 125 46.28 -18.73 -30.80
CA ILE A 125 44.98 -18.43 -31.41
C ILE A 125 43.99 -19.58 -31.21
N THR A 126 44.42 -20.83 -31.38
CA THR A 126 43.55 -21.99 -31.14
C THR A 126 43.15 -22.12 -29.67
N GLN A 127 44.06 -21.90 -28.72
CA GLN A 127 43.74 -21.91 -27.28
C GLN A 127 42.81 -20.74 -26.87
N LEU A 128 43.03 -19.53 -27.39
CA LEU A 128 42.12 -18.39 -27.18
C LEU A 128 40.73 -18.61 -27.78
N ASN A 129 40.63 -19.37 -28.88
CA ASN A 129 39.34 -19.73 -29.45
C ASN A 129 38.60 -20.81 -28.63
N GLN A 130 39.33 -21.72 -27.96
CA GLN A 130 38.73 -22.63 -26.97
C GLN A 130 38.15 -21.85 -25.77
N PHE A 131 38.82 -20.78 -25.33
CA PHE A 131 38.28 -19.89 -24.29
C PHE A 131 36.93 -19.24 -24.67
N LYS A 132 36.69 -18.92 -25.95
CA LYS A 132 35.42 -18.37 -26.43
C LYS A 132 34.27 -19.39 -26.47
N GLN A 133 34.55 -20.69 -26.36
CA GLN A 133 33.53 -21.75 -26.45
C GLN A 133 33.06 -22.29 -25.09
N PHE A 134 33.58 -21.77 -23.96
CA PHE A 134 33.30 -22.27 -22.61
C PHE A 134 31.82 -22.57 -22.35
N GLU A 135 31.51 -23.84 -22.04
CA GLU A 135 30.17 -24.25 -21.63
C GLU A 135 29.83 -23.78 -20.21
N LEU A 136 30.82 -23.57 -19.34
CA LEU A 136 30.60 -23.03 -17.99
C LEU A 136 30.05 -21.59 -18.02
N THR A 137 30.51 -20.71 -18.91
CA THR A 137 29.93 -19.34 -19.02
C THR A 137 28.48 -19.42 -19.46
N LYS A 138 28.14 -20.24 -20.47
CA LYS A 138 26.75 -20.48 -20.88
C LYS A 138 25.90 -21.06 -19.74
N THR A 139 26.49 -21.90 -18.89
CA THR A 139 25.82 -22.50 -17.73
C THR A 139 25.54 -21.45 -16.65
N CYS A 140 26.53 -20.59 -16.34
CA CYS A 140 26.36 -19.46 -15.41
C CYS A 140 25.37 -18.42 -15.94
N GLU A 141 25.40 -18.08 -17.24
CA GLU A 141 24.41 -17.22 -17.90
C GLU A 141 22.99 -17.82 -17.79
N LYS A 142 22.84 -19.13 -18.01
CA LYS A 142 21.57 -19.84 -17.86
C LYS A 142 21.07 -19.86 -16.42
N GLN A 143 21.96 -20.01 -15.43
CA GLN A 143 21.60 -19.91 -14.01
C GLN A 143 21.21 -18.48 -13.61
N LEU A 144 21.95 -17.47 -14.06
CA LEU A 144 21.68 -16.05 -13.79
C LEU A 144 20.35 -15.59 -14.42
N THR A 145 20.05 -16.02 -15.64
CA THR A 145 18.76 -15.75 -16.30
C THR A 145 17.60 -16.46 -15.59
N ASN A 146 17.82 -17.67 -15.05
CA ASN A 146 16.82 -18.38 -14.25
C ASN A 146 16.54 -17.64 -12.92
N LEU A 147 17.58 -17.20 -12.20
CA LEU A 147 17.46 -16.34 -11.02
C LEU A 147 16.70 -15.04 -11.31
N ASN A 148 17.08 -14.34 -12.38
CA ASN A 148 16.39 -13.13 -12.82
C ASN A 148 14.91 -13.40 -13.14
N SER A 149 14.57 -14.57 -13.72
CA SER A 149 13.18 -14.94 -13.97
C SER A 149 12.37 -15.15 -12.68
N ILE A 150 12.99 -15.69 -11.62
CA ILE A 150 12.36 -15.87 -10.30
C ILE A 150 12.15 -14.51 -9.63
N ILE A 151 13.15 -13.62 -9.67
CA ILE A 151 13.09 -12.27 -9.10
C ILE A 151 12.07 -11.39 -9.83
N GLN A 152 11.90 -11.54 -11.14
CA GLN A 152 10.95 -10.76 -11.93
C GLN A 152 9.54 -11.35 -12.03
N GLN A 153 9.26 -12.54 -11.48
CA GLN A 153 7.89 -13.03 -11.43
C GLN A 153 7.05 -12.15 -10.49
N PRO A 154 5.98 -11.48 -10.99
CA PRO A 154 5.15 -10.65 -10.14
C PRO A 154 4.43 -11.55 -9.12
N PHE A 155 4.60 -11.23 -7.83
CA PHE A 155 4.04 -12.00 -6.74
C PHE A 155 2.51 -12.10 -6.88
N ASN A 156 2.03 -13.30 -7.24
CA ASN A 156 0.66 -13.50 -7.68
C ASN A 156 -0.30 -13.59 -6.48
N MET A 157 -0.71 -12.42 -5.99
CA MET A 157 -1.61 -12.25 -4.83
C MET A 157 -2.91 -13.08 -4.89
N ASN A 158 -3.34 -13.48 -6.09
CA ASN A 158 -4.52 -14.34 -6.29
C ASN A 158 -4.35 -15.73 -5.64
N GLN A 159 -3.11 -16.21 -5.46
CA GLN A 159 -2.81 -17.51 -4.86
C GLN A 159 -3.02 -17.53 -3.33
N LEU A 160 -3.21 -16.38 -2.70
CA LEU A 160 -3.44 -16.24 -1.25
C LEU A 160 -4.92 -16.29 -0.83
N GLY A 161 -5.85 -16.38 -1.79
CA GLY A 161 -7.29 -16.37 -1.50
C GLY A 161 -7.83 -15.04 -0.96
N ILE A 162 -7.04 -13.95 -1.03
CA ILE A 162 -7.43 -12.60 -0.60
C ILE A 162 -8.33 -11.96 -1.66
N ASN A 163 -9.56 -12.48 -1.77
CA ASN A 163 -10.58 -11.92 -2.63
C ASN A 163 -11.13 -10.62 -2.02
N LYS A 164 -10.91 -9.51 -2.74
CA LYS A 164 -11.26 -8.11 -2.43
C LYS A 164 -10.38 -7.41 -1.37
N PHE A 165 -9.49 -6.55 -1.88
CA PHE A 165 -9.17 -5.31 -1.18
C PHE A 165 -10.39 -4.37 -1.25
N ASN A 166 -11.04 -4.14 -0.11
CA ASN A 166 -12.13 -3.16 0.00
C ASN A 166 -11.62 -1.77 -0.38
N ARG A 167 -12.39 -1.00 -1.15
CA ARG A 167 -11.94 0.32 -1.64
C ARG A 167 -11.92 1.32 -0.47
N MET A 168 -10.74 1.83 -0.16
CA MET A 168 -10.60 2.99 0.73
C MET A 168 -10.90 4.27 -0.06
N ASN A 169 -11.95 4.98 0.34
CA ASN A 169 -12.38 6.22 -0.34
C ASN A 169 -12.15 7.48 0.51
N ALA A 170 -11.80 7.33 1.79
CA ALA A 170 -11.48 8.43 2.71
C ALA A 170 -10.50 7.97 3.79
N ILE A 171 -9.65 8.88 4.26
CA ILE A 171 -8.77 8.70 5.43
C ILE A 171 -8.73 10.00 6.23
N ALA A 172 -8.64 9.91 7.56
CA ALA A 172 -8.45 11.05 8.45
C ALA A 172 -7.60 10.67 9.67
N ILE A 173 -6.88 11.64 10.22
CA ILE A 173 -6.06 11.49 11.44
C ILE A 173 -6.46 12.62 12.40
N ASN A 174 -6.55 12.33 13.70
CA ASN A 174 -6.90 13.33 14.70
C ASN A 174 -5.68 14.22 15.07
N ASN A 175 -5.93 15.36 15.73
CA ASN A 175 -4.91 16.39 15.97
C ASN A 175 -3.67 15.95 16.76
N ASN A 176 -3.76 14.87 17.56
CA ASN A 176 -2.63 14.32 18.34
C ASN A 176 -2.04 13.04 17.71
N ASN A 177 -2.44 12.70 16.48
CA ASN A 177 -2.02 11.50 15.73
C ASN A 177 -2.30 10.16 16.42
N SER A 178 -3.15 10.09 17.44
CA SER A 178 -3.43 8.84 18.18
C SER A 178 -4.53 7.98 17.55
N ILE A 179 -5.39 8.55 16.70
CA ILE A 179 -6.51 7.86 16.04
C ILE A 179 -6.47 8.11 14.53
N VAL A 180 -6.56 7.04 13.75
CA VAL A 180 -6.69 7.06 12.29
C VAL A 180 -8.04 6.45 11.90
N LEU A 181 -8.78 7.13 11.03
CA LEU A 181 -10.03 6.65 10.46
C LEU A 181 -9.82 6.28 8.99
N ALA A 182 -10.34 5.13 8.55
CA ALA A 182 -10.35 4.72 7.16
C ALA A 182 -11.75 4.32 6.69
N GLY A 183 -12.25 4.98 5.64
CA GLY A 183 -13.54 4.69 5.02
C GLY A 183 -13.41 3.56 4.00
N CYS A 184 -13.72 2.33 4.41
CA CYS A 184 -13.65 1.12 3.60
C CYS A 184 -15.05 0.71 3.15
N ASP A 185 -15.37 0.92 1.86
CA ASP A 185 -16.73 0.79 1.32
C ASP A 185 -17.75 1.49 2.24
N ASN A 186 -18.78 0.80 2.74
CA ASN A 186 -19.81 1.35 3.65
C ASN A 186 -19.43 1.36 5.14
N THR A 187 -18.19 1.03 5.48
CA THR A 187 -17.72 0.97 6.87
C THR A 187 -16.64 2.00 7.15
N ILE A 188 -16.50 2.38 8.42
CA ILE A 188 -15.37 3.19 8.90
C ILE A 188 -14.59 2.33 9.88
N LYS A 189 -13.34 2.06 9.57
CA LYS A 189 -12.39 1.42 10.48
C LYS A 189 -11.73 2.51 11.33
N VAL A 190 -11.74 2.31 12.64
CA VAL A 190 -11.05 3.17 13.61
C VAL A 190 -9.81 2.42 14.09
N PHE A 191 -8.64 3.03 13.89
CA PHE A 191 -7.37 2.52 14.36
C PHE A 191 -6.81 3.41 15.45
N GLU A 192 -6.25 2.79 16.48
CA GLU A 192 -5.34 3.42 17.42
C GLU A 192 -3.93 3.35 16.85
N PHE A 193 -3.22 4.48 16.83
CA PHE A 193 -1.82 4.54 16.44
C PHE A 193 -0.95 4.72 17.69
N LYS A 194 -0.17 3.70 18.01
CA LYS A 194 0.76 3.67 19.15
C LYS A 194 2.03 2.91 18.77
N GLN A 195 3.18 3.43 19.15
CA GLN A 195 4.49 2.77 18.99
C GLN A 195 4.72 2.28 17.54
N GLU A 196 4.41 3.13 16.56
CA GLU A 196 4.55 2.85 15.10
C GLU A 196 3.58 1.79 14.52
N PHE A 197 2.70 1.20 15.33
CA PHE A 197 1.70 0.23 14.86
C PHE A 197 0.28 0.80 14.83
N LEU A 198 -0.49 0.42 13.80
CA LEU A 198 -1.92 0.66 13.68
C LEU A 198 -2.71 -0.55 14.21
N LYS A 199 -3.40 -0.37 15.34
CA LYS A 199 -4.29 -1.38 15.92
C LYS A 199 -5.73 -1.05 15.59
N LEU A 200 -6.44 -1.95 14.89
CA LEU A 200 -7.89 -1.80 14.70
C LEU A 200 -8.58 -1.89 16.06
N ILE A 201 -9.24 -0.82 16.49
CA ILE A 201 -9.95 -0.73 17.77
C ILE A 201 -11.47 -0.79 17.60
N GLN A 202 -11.99 -0.35 16.45
CA GLN A 202 -13.43 -0.38 16.20
C GLN A 202 -13.78 -0.44 14.71
N LEU A 203 -14.91 -1.08 14.40
CA LEU A 203 -15.57 -1.01 13.10
C LEU A 203 -16.93 -0.33 13.27
N LEU A 204 -17.18 0.70 12.47
CA LEU A 204 -18.44 1.45 12.45
C LEU A 204 -19.19 1.13 11.16
N THR A 205 -20.42 0.63 11.30
CA THR A 205 -21.23 0.07 10.20
C THR A 205 -22.55 0.84 10.01
N GLU A 206 -22.54 2.13 10.33
CA GLU A 206 -23.76 2.97 10.36
C GLU A 206 -24.21 3.42 8.97
N HIS A 207 -23.27 3.50 8.03
CA HIS A 207 -23.51 3.85 6.63
C HIS A 207 -23.94 2.63 5.82
N GLN A 208 -24.81 2.86 4.84
CA GLN A 208 -25.36 1.83 3.95
C GLN A 208 -24.64 1.77 2.59
N GLN A 209 -23.87 2.80 2.25
CA GLN A 209 -23.08 2.88 1.02
C GLN A 209 -21.72 3.56 1.27
N ASN A 210 -20.90 3.69 0.22
CA ASN A 210 -19.51 4.14 0.29
C ASN A 210 -19.31 5.46 1.04
N VAL A 211 -18.43 5.44 2.05
CA VAL A 211 -18.00 6.61 2.83
C VAL A 211 -16.92 7.38 2.05
N TYR A 212 -17.20 8.63 1.70
CA TYR A 212 -16.35 9.47 0.84
C TYR A 212 -15.70 10.66 1.54
N THR A 213 -16.02 10.93 2.81
CA THR A 213 -15.34 11.97 3.60
C THR A 213 -15.32 11.56 5.06
N LEU A 214 -14.19 11.83 5.71
CA LEU A 214 -13.95 11.70 7.14
C LEU A 214 -13.22 12.98 7.57
N ASN A 215 -13.76 13.73 8.52
CA ASN A 215 -13.13 14.93 9.05
C ASN A 215 -13.27 14.94 10.57
N PHE A 216 -12.17 14.98 11.31
CA PHE A 216 -12.21 15.24 12.74
C PHE A 216 -12.63 16.69 13.01
N MET A 217 -13.44 16.87 14.07
CA MET A 217 -13.62 18.16 14.70
C MET A 217 -12.39 18.47 15.57
N LYS A 218 -11.98 19.74 15.60
CA LYS A 218 -10.79 20.24 16.31
C LYS A 218 -11.10 20.64 17.75
N LYS A 219 -12.32 21.12 18.01
CA LYS A 219 -12.79 21.62 19.31
C LYS A 219 -13.49 20.54 20.15
N SER A 220 -13.78 19.36 19.58
CA SER A 220 -14.51 18.28 20.26
C SER A 220 -13.95 16.88 19.92
N THR A 221 -14.26 15.88 20.75
CA THR A 221 -13.93 14.47 20.51
C THR A 221 -14.89 13.82 19.52
N GLN A 222 -15.10 14.48 18.37
CA GLN A 222 -16.07 14.09 17.35
C GLN A 222 -15.41 14.02 15.97
N PHE A 223 -16.05 13.29 15.05
CA PHE A 223 -15.76 13.41 13.63
C PHE A 223 -17.06 13.38 12.82
N ILE A 224 -16.95 13.84 11.58
CA ILE A 224 -18.03 13.85 10.59
C ILE A 224 -17.68 12.83 9.51
N SER A 225 -18.61 11.94 9.19
CA SER A 225 -18.55 11.12 7.99
C SER A 225 -19.64 11.47 6.98
N ARG A 226 -19.31 11.30 5.70
CA ARG A 226 -20.24 11.50 4.57
C ARG A 226 -20.25 10.25 3.70
N SER A 227 -21.42 9.82 3.28
CA SER A 227 -21.57 8.67 2.37
C SER A 227 -22.36 8.98 1.11
N ARG A 228 -22.38 8.01 0.19
CA ARG A 228 -23.29 7.91 -0.96
C ARG A 228 -24.74 7.63 -0.56
N ASP A 229 -24.99 7.16 0.66
CA ASP A 229 -26.33 6.85 1.20
C ASP A 229 -27.19 8.09 1.57
N ASN A 230 -26.80 9.26 1.10
CA ASN A 230 -27.39 10.57 1.39
C ASN A 230 -27.32 11.00 2.87
N GLN A 231 -26.48 10.36 3.70
CA GLN A 231 -26.30 10.72 5.11
C GLN A 231 -24.96 11.41 5.37
N ILE A 232 -25.02 12.39 6.26
CA ILE A 232 -23.88 12.85 7.04
C ILE A 232 -24.09 12.28 8.45
N ILE A 233 -23.08 11.64 9.01
CA ILE A 233 -23.14 11.12 10.38
C ILE A 233 -22.12 11.87 11.23
N ILE A 234 -22.53 12.19 12.45
CA ILE A 234 -21.69 12.77 13.50
C ILE A 234 -21.39 11.66 14.48
N GLN A 235 -20.12 11.28 14.60
CA GLN A 235 -19.63 10.30 15.56
C GLN A 235 -18.96 11.01 16.72
N CYS A 236 -19.11 10.45 17.92
CA CYS A 236 -18.54 10.99 19.16
C CYS A 236 -17.87 9.90 19.96
N MET A 237 -16.70 10.20 20.54
CA MET A 237 -16.01 9.31 21.46
C MET A 237 -16.57 9.53 22.88
N VAL A 238 -17.22 8.51 23.44
CA VAL A 238 -17.90 8.56 24.75
C VAL A 238 -17.11 7.92 25.89
N GLN A 239 -16.20 7.00 25.56
CA GLN A 239 -15.20 6.40 26.45
C GLN A 239 -13.90 6.26 25.65
N GLU A 240 -12.77 5.98 26.30
CA GLU A 240 -11.49 5.79 25.61
C GLU A 240 -11.64 4.80 24.44
N ASN A 241 -11.32 5.28 23.23
CA ASN A 241 -11.39 4.52 21.98
C ASN A 241 -12.79 3.97 21.58
N GLN A 242 -13.87 4.35 22.28
CA GLN A 242 -15.24 3.96 21.95
C GLN A 242 -16.00 5.08 21.25
N TRP A 243 -16.19 4.94 19.94
CA TRP A 243 -16.97 5.83 19.10
C TRP A 243 -18.42 5.35 18.95
N ILE A 244 -19.38 6.26 19.04
CA ILE A 244 -20.80 5.99 18.77
C ILE A 244 -21.34 6.96 17.72
N CYS A 245 -22.41 6.55 17.03
CA CYS A 245 -23.24 7.48 16.27
C CYS A 245 -23.95 8.42 17.25
N GLN A 246 -23.57 9.70 17.27
CA GLN A 246 -24.28 10.71 18.05
C GLN A 246 -25.49 11.24 17.28
N GLN A 247 -25.34 11.50 15.98
CA GLN A 247 -26.41 12.08 15.17
C GLN A 247 -26.31 11.65 13.70
N LYS A 248 -27.45 11.49 13.02
CA LYS A 248 -27.54 11.31 11.57
C LYS A 248 -28.28 12.49 10.96
N LEU A 249 -27.74 13.06 9.89
CA LEU A 249 -28.31 14.15 9.13
C LEU A 249 -28.68 13.61 7.74
N ASN A 250 -29.98 13.43 7.49
CA ASN A 250 -30.53 12.64 6.38
C ASN A 250 -31.53 13.44 5.49
N GLU A 251 -31.37 14.76 5.43
CA GLU A 251 -32.26 15.66 4.70
C GLU A 251 -31.97 15.77 3.19
N HIS A 252 -30.80 15.31 2.73
CA HIS A 252 -30.45 15.34 1.30
C HIS A 252 -31.15 14.21 0.55
N GLN A 253 -31.59 14.50 -0.67
CA GLN A 253 -32.36 13.55 -1.48
C GLN A 253 -31.49 12.76 -2.48
N SER A 254 -30.18 13.04 -2.51
CA SER A 254 -29.18 12.34 -3.33
C SER A 254 -27.79 12.41 -2.67
N GLN A 255 -26.77 11.82 -3.30
CA GLN A 255 -25.43 11.64 -2.73
C GLN A 255 -24.74 12.98 -2.36
N ILE A 256 -23.78 12.90 -1.42
CA ILE A 256 -23.12 14.02 -0.69
C ILE A 256 -23.19 15.39 -1.39
N ASN A 257 -22.37 15.72 -2.39
CA ASN A 257 -21.09 15.18 -2.84
C ASN A 257 -19.89 15.79 -2.11
N CYS A 258 -20.08 16.93 -1.43
CA CYS A 258 -19.03 17.71 -0.77
C CYS A 258 -19.51 18.17 0.62
N LEU A 259 -18.57 18.35 1.54
CA LEU A 259 -18.85 18.75 2.92
C LEU A 259 -17.72 19.62 3.48
N LEU A 260 -18.08 20.74 4.09
CA LEU A 260 -17.19 21.67 4.79
C LEU A 260 -17.65 21.88 6.22
N LEU A 261 -16.67 22.12 7.09
CA LEU A 261 -16.85 22.61 8.45
C LEU A 261 -16.10 23.95 8.54
N ASN A 262 -16.69 24.98 9.17
CA ASN A 262 -15.96 26.20 9.47
C ASN A 262 -14.99 26.00 10.66
N ASN A 263 -13.98 26.85 10.80
CA ASN A 263 -12.99 26.81 11.90
C ASN A 263 -13.65 26.87 13.27
N ASP A 264 -14.82 27.52 13.36
CA ASP A 264 -15.53 27.61 14.62
C ASP A 264 -16.37 26.38 14.98
N GLU A 265 -16.59 25.49 14.01
CA GLU A 265 -17.29 24.21 14.10
C GLU A 265 -18.79 24.33 14.42
N GLU A 266 -19.33 25.53 14.23
CA GLU A 266 -20.75 25.86 14.40
C GLU A 266 -21.57 25.73 13.11
N LEU A 267 -20.91 25.72 11.95
CA LEU A 267 -21.53 25.65 10.63
C LEU A 267 -20.92 24.52 9.80
N ILE A 268 -21.75 23.53 9.46
CA ILE A 268 -21.46 22.56 8.39
C ILE A 268 -22.16 23.04 7.13
N SER A 269 -21.50 22.92 5.98
CA SER A 269 -22.08 23.15 4.65
C SER A 269 -21.94 21.88 3.82
N SER A 270 -23.03 21.40 3.21
CA SER A 270 -23.02 20.23 2.33
C SER A 270 -23.71 20.54 1.00
N GLY A 271 -23.19 20.01 -0.11
CA GLY A 271 -23.71 20.29 -1.45
C GLY A 271 -23.82 19.03 -2.29
N SER A 272 -25.02 18.74 -2.80
CA SER A 272 -25.45 17.43 -3.29
C SER A 272 -25.84 17.35 -4.77
N ASP A 273 -25.94 16.12 -5.26
CA ASP A 273 -26.60 15.75 -6.52
C ASP A 273 -28.09 16.07 -6.55
N ASP A 274 -28.73 16.30 -5.40
CA ASP A 274 -30.11 16.83 -5.32
C ASP A 274 -30.21 18.31 -5.73
N LYS A 275 -29.08 18.90 -6.15
CA LYS A 275 -28.90 20.27 -6.61
C LYS A 275 -29.06 21.32 -5.50
N LYS A 276 -29.02 20.91 -4.23
CA LYS A 276 -29.17 21.81 -3.08
C LYS A 276 -27.85 21.95 -2.32
N ILE A 277 -27.69 23.11 -1.68
CA ILE A 277 -26.75 23.28 -0.57
C ILE A 277 -27.56 23.23 0.72
N LYS A 278 -27.13 22.46 1.72
CA LYS A 278 -27.68 22.54 3.07
C LYS A 278 -26.64 23.10 4.03
N PHE A 279 -27.11 23.97 4.90
CA PHE A 279 -26.35 24.58 5.97
C PHE A 279 -26.89 24.07 7.29
N TRP A 280 -26.01 23.55 8.13
CA TRP A 280 -26.35 22.93 9.40
C TRP A 280 -25.71 23.72 10.52
N THR A 281 -26.53 24.17 11.47
CA THR A 281 -26.06 24.90 12.64
C THR A 281 -26.50 24.20 13.92
N LYS A 282 -25.66 24.27 14.94
CA LYS A 282 -25.92 23.67 16.25
C LYS A 282 -26.70 24.65 17.12
N LYS A 283 -27.89 24.23 17.58
CA LYS A 283 -28.59 24.91 18.69
C LYS A 283 -28.54 24.02 19.93
N ASN A 284 -29.22 22.88 19.86
CA ASN A 284 -29.05 21.77 20.79
C ASN A 284 -28.32 20.64 20.05
N GLU A 285 -28.94 20.17 18.97
CA GLU A 285 -28.36 19.28 17.97
C GLU A 285 -28.06 20.05 16.67
N LEU A 286 -27.34 19.43 15.72
CA LEU A 286 -27.12 19.99 14.39
C LEU A 286 -28.40 19.85 13.56
N ALA A 287 -28.98 20.96 13.10
CA ALA A 287 -30.17 20.95 12.28
C ALA A 287 -29.96 21.76 11.00
N CYS A 288 -30.65 21.38 9.91
CA CYS A 288 -30.63 22.11 8.65
C CYS A 288 -31.29 23.49 8.87
N SER A 289 -30.48 24.54 9.03
CA SER A 289 -30.97 25.90 9.27
C SER A 289 -31.31 26.66 7.99
N PHE A 290 -30.69 26.28 6.86
CA PHE A 290 -30.99 26.85 5.56
C PHE A 290 -30.74 25.82 4.45
N THR A 291 -31.60 25.80 3.43
CA THR A 291 -31.41 25.03 2.20
C THR A 291 -31.40 26.03 1.03
N ASN A 292 -30.29 26.09 0.28
CA ASN A 292 -30.22 26.83 -0.96
C ASN A 292 -30.69 25.95 -2.13
N THR A 293 -31.51 26.52 -3.01
CA THR A 293 -32.11 25.84 -4.19
C THR A 293 -31.80 26.55 -5.51
N ASP A 294 -30.84 27.48 -5.53
CA ASP A 294 -30.53 28.30 -6.72
C ASP A 294 -29.67 27.54 -7.75
N SER A 295 -28.95 26.52 -7.28
CA SER A 295 -28.14 25.62 -8.11
C SER A 295 -29.02 24.80 -9.06
N LYS A 296 -28.86 24.99 -10.37
CA LYS A 296 -29.58 24.23 -11.41
C LYS A 296 -28.96 22.86 -11.74
N ASN A 297 -27.74 22.62 -11.26
CA ASN A 297 -26.91 21.43 -11.49
C ASN A 297 -26.45 20.84 -10.15
N GLN A 298 -25.89 19.63 -10.21
CA GLN A 298 -25.24 18.97 -9.07
C GLN A 298 -24.20 19.91 -8.43
N VAL A 299 -24.11 19.92 -7.09
CA VAL A 299 -23.05 20.64 -6.38
C VAL A 299 -21.88 19.69 -6.17
N GLN A 300 -20.74 19.97 -6.80
CA GLN A 300 -19.57 19.09 -6.78
C GLN A 300 -18.50 19.56 -5.79
N GLY A 301 -18.36 20.88 -5.60
CA GLY A 301 -17.42 21.46 -4.66
C GLY A 301 -17.97 22.69 -3.95
N LEU A 302 -17.50 22.87 -2.72
CA LEU A 302 -17.68 24.06 -1.90
C LEU A 302 -16.29 24.50 -1.43
N SER A 303 -16.07 25.80 -1.27
CA SER A 303 -14.92 26.34 -0.53
C SER A 303 -15.33 27.53 0.34
N LEU A 304 -14.56 27.81 1.38
CA LEU A 304 -14.69 29.00 2.22
C LEU A 304 -13.58 30.00 1.89
N ASN A 305 -13.85 31.30 2.02
CA ASN A 305 -12.78 32.30 2.03
C ASN A 305 -11.96 32.24 3.34
N GLU A 306 -10.82 32.92 3.39
CA GLU A 306 -9.95 32.97 4.58
C GLU A 306 -10.67 33.44 5.85
N LYS A 307 -11.57 34.43 5.72
CA LYS A 307 -12.40 34.94 6.82
C LYS A 307 -13.61 34.07 7.15
N GLN A 308 -13.82 32.99 6.39
CA GLN A 308 -14.91 32.01 6.46
C GLN A 308 -16.34 32.56 6.52
N ASN A 309 -16.53 33.84 6.23
CA ASN A 309 -17.82 34.48 6.11
C ASN A 309 -18.43 34.35 4.70
N ARG A 310 -17.69 33.78 3.75
CA ARG A 310 -18.16 33.54 2.37
C ARG A 310 -17.95 32.11 1.95
N VAL A 311 -18.99 31.53 1.38
CA VAL A 311 -18.99 30.19 0.77
C VAL A 311 -19.02 30.40 -0.74
N TYR A 312 -18.01 29.87 -1.43
CA TYR A 312 -18.02 29.77 -2.89
C TYR A 312 -18.53 28.39 -3.28
N LEU A 313 -19.41 28.37 -4.28
CA LEU A 313 -19.87 27.13 -4.89
C LEU A 313 -19.14 26.89 -6.21
N VAL A 314 -18.51 25.73 -6.34
CA VAL A 314 -17.84 25.30 -7.56
C VAL A 314 -18.79 24.44 -8.38
N ASN A 315 -19.28 25.04 -9.46
CA ASN A 315 -19.97 24.40 -10.58
C ASN A 315 -19.31 24.91 -11.87
N MET A 316 -19.86 24.59 -13.06
CA MET A 316 -19.44 25.28 -14.31
C MET A 316 -19.71 26.80 -14.31
N LYS A 317 -20.34 27.34 -13.25
CA LYS A 317 -20.39 28.75 -12.90
C LYS A 317 -20.16 28.89 -11.39
N CYS A 318 -19.34 29.85 -10.98
CA CYS A 318 -19.09 30.14 -9.56
C CYS A 318 -20.20 31.03 -8.99
N PHE A 319 -20.65 30.75 -7.77
CA PHE A 319 -21.62 31.58 -7.04
C PHE A 319 -21.06 31.99 -5.67
N LEU A 320 -21.41 33.21 -5.23
CA LEU A 320 -20.96 33.80 -3.97
C LEU A 320 -22.10 33.85 -2.94
N TYR A 321 -21.88 33.29 -1.76
CA TYR A 321 -22.79 33.42 -0.62
C TYR A 321 -22.05 34.05 0.56
N GLN A 322 -22.70 34.98 1.26
CA GLN A 322 -22.12 35.60 2.46
C GLN A 322 -23.00 35.36 3.70
N GLN A 323 -22.39 34.90 4.77
CA GLN A 323 -22.98 34.80 6.10
C GLN A 323 -22.93 36.18 6.77
N GLN A 324 -24.09 36.66 7.26
CA GLN A 324 -24.18 37.85 8.10
C GLN A 324 -24.14 37.47 9.58
N SER A 325 -23.85 38.45 10.45
CA SER A 325 -23.66 38.33 11.90
C SER A 325 -24.82 37.67 12.68
N ASN A 326 -26.01 37.54 12.07
CA ASN A 326 -27.17 36.87 12.67
C ASN A 326 -27.39 35.45 12.11
N ASN A 327 -26.35 34.78 11.60
CA ASN A 327 -26.41 33.47 10.93
C ASN A 327 -27.40 33.39 9.75
N LYS A 328 -27.73 34.55 9.15
CA LYS A 328 -28.52 34.64 7.92
C LYS A 328 -27.58 34.66 6.72
N ILE A 329 -27.78 33.73 5.79
CA ILE A 329 -27.06 33.66 4.52
C ILE A 329 -27.89 34.39 3.46
N LYS A 330 -27.25 35.26 2.67
CA LYS A 330 -27.83 35.87 1.48
C LYS A 330 -26.93 35.65 0.28
N ASN A 331 -27.54 35.59 -0.90
CA ASN A 331 -26.84 35.57 -2.19
C ASN A 331 -26.08 36.89 -2.35
N GLY A 332 -24.78 36.81 -2.56
CA GLY A 332 -23.99 37.92 -3.08
C GLY A 332 -24.13 37.92 -4.59
N ILE A 333 -24.68 39.01 -5.13
CA ILE A 333 -24.62 39.32 -6.57
C ILE A 333 -23.18 39.72 -6.90
#